data_AF-A0A925VGD0-F1
#
_entry.id   AF-A0A925VGD0-F1
#
_cell.length_a   1.000
_cell.length_b   1.000
_cell.length_c   1.000
_cell.angle_alpha   90.00
_cell.angle_beta   90.00
_cell.angle_gamma   90.00
#
_symmetry.space_group_name_H-M   'P 1'
#
loop_
_entity.id
_entity.type
_entity.pdbx_description
1 polymer ?
#
loop_
_entity_poly.entity_id
_entity_poly.type
_entity_poly.pdbx_seq_one_letter_code
_entity_poly.pdbx_strand_id
1 'polypeptide(L)' 'MPTTILLLHYFGGAGSTWRPLIARLPAGIRLLAPDLRGFGLNRSPGGYTVD' A
#
# COMPACT_ATOMS: atom_id res chain seq x y z
N MET A 1 17.20 7.03 11.86
CA MET A 1 16.30 7.18 10.69
C MET A 1 14.87 7.20 11.18
N PRO A 2 13.97 8.02 10.61
CA PRO A 2 12.56 8.00 11.02
C PRO A 2 11.92 6.65 10.69
N THR A 3 11.04 6.17 11.58
CA THR A 3 10.25 4.96 11.36
C THR A 3 9.37 5.13 10.12
N THR A 4 9.47 4.18 9.19
CA THR A 4 8.60 4.10 8.01
C THR A 4 7.61 2.96 8.19
N ILE A 5 6.33 3.21 7.91
CA ILE A 5 5.27 2.19 7.93
C ILE A 5 4.86 1.87 6.50
N LEU A 6 4.82 0.58 6.16
CA LEU A 6 4.31 0.06 4.90
C LEU A 6 2.87 -0.45 5.11
N LEU A 7 1.93 0.12 4.36
CA LEU A 7 0.51 -0.21 4.41
C LEU A 7 0.18 -1.08 3.19
N LEU A 8 0.22 -2.40 3.37
CA LEU A 8 -0.13 -3.37 2.33
C LEU A 8 -1.64 -3.55 2.27
N HIS A 9 -2.25 -3.27 1.12
CA HIS A 9 -3.65 -3.56 0.92
C HIS A 9 -3.90 -5.07 0.74
N TYR A 10 -5.12 -5.50 1.02
CA TYR A 10 -5.56 -6.87 0.77
C TYR A 10 -6.14 -7.04 -0.64
N PHE A 11 -6.68 -8.22 -0.95
CA PHE A 11 -7.32 -8.55 -2.22
C PHE A 11 -8.40 -7.54 -2.63
N GLY A 12 -8.40 -7.15 -3.91
CA GLY A 12 -9.32 -6.15 -4.47
C GLY A 12 -9.06 -4.70 -4.04
N GLY A 13 -8.05 -4.47 -3.18
CA GLY A 13 -7.66 -3.16 -2.70
C GLY A 13 -6.68 -2.44 -3.63
N ALA A 14 -6.28 -1.24 -3.18
CA ALA A 14 -5.22 -0.43 -3.75
C ALA A 14 -4.56 0.38 -2.62
N GLY A 15 -3.40 0.97 -2.86
CA GLY A 15 -2.76 1.91 -1.95
C GLY A 15 -3.69 3.06 -1.53
N SER A 16 -4.58 3.48 -2.44
CA SER A 16 -5.58 4.53 -2.18
C SER A 16 -6.61 4.15 -1.11
N THR A 17 -6.82 2.86 -0.83
CA THR A 17 -7.74 2.38 0.21
C THR A 17 -7.34 2.90 1.59
N TRP A 18 -6.06 3.23 1.79
CA TRP A 18 -5.53 3.75 3.05
C TRP A 18 -5.75 5.25 3.27
N ARG A 19 -6.25 6.01 2.28
CA ARG A 19 -6.44 7.47 2.41
C ARG A 19 -7.20 7.89 3.67
N PRO A 20 -8.31 7.24 4.07
CA PRO A 20 -9.01 7.61 5.30
C PRO A 20 -8.17 7.38 6.57
N LEU A 21 -7.35 6.32 6.61
CA LEU A 21 -6.46 6.06 7.74
C LEU A 21 -5.32 7.09 7.78
N ILE A 22 -4.67 7.32 6.64
CA ILE A 22 -3.55 8.27 6.50
C ILE A 22 -3.96 9.66 6.99
N ALA A 23 -5.17 10.11 6.65
CA ALA A 23 -5.70 11.41 7.09
C ALA A 23 -5.89 11.54 8.61
N ARG A 24 -5.85 10.43 9.37
CA ARG A 24 -6.02 10.39 10.83
C ARG A 24 -4.74 10.12 11.59
N LEU A 25 -3.63 9.84 10.90
CA LEU A 25 -2.35 9.53 11.53
C LEU A 25 -1.58 10.82 11.88
N PRO A 26 -0.80 10.81 12.97
CA PRO A 26 0.05 11.95 13.33
C PRO A 26 1.02 12.32 12.21
N ALA A 27 1.26 13.62 12.06
CA ALA A 27 2.33 14.12 11.20
C ALA A 27 3.70 13.62 11.68
N GLY A 28 4.67 13.53 10.76
CA GLY A 28 6.04 13.10 11.07
C GLY A 28 6.31 11.60 10.94
N ILE A 29 5.28 10.80 10.67
CA ILE A 29 5.44 9.37 10.30
C ILE A 29 5.53 9.28 8.78
N ARG A 30 6.55 8.57 8.28
CA ARG A 30 6.64 8.26 6.86
C ARG A 30 5.76 7.05 6.54
N LEU A 31 4.76 7.24 5.68
CA LEU A 31 3.82 6.21 5.28
C LEU A 31 4.02 5.86 3.81
N LEU A 32 4.06 4.56 3.49
CA LEU A 32 4.10 4.03 2.13
C LEU A 32 2.89 3.14 1.91
N ALA A 33 2.11 3.39 0.87
CA ALA A 33 0.94 2.59 0.50
C ALA A 33 0.97 2.29 -1.01
N PRO A 34 1.87 1.40 -1.48
CA PRO A 34 1.95 1.03 -2.89
C PRO A 34 0.80 0.11 -3.30
N ASP A 35 0.50 0.09 -4.60
CA ASP A 35 -0.34 -0.94 -5.20
C ASP A 35 0.47 -2.23 -5.38
N LEU A 36 -0.04 -3.37 -4.91
CA LEU A 36 0.51 -4.68 -5.21
C LEU A 36 0.41 -4.97 -6.72
N ARG A 37 1.31 -5.81 -7.25
CA ARG A 37 1.26 -6.22 -8.68
C ARG A 37 -0.13 -6.74 -9.05
N GLY A 38 -0.69 -6.23 -10.13
CA GLY A 38 -2.00 -6.61 -10.64
C GLY A 38 -3.18 -5.87 -10.00
N PHE A 39 -2.91 -4.98 -9.04
CA PHE A 39 -3.92 -4.20 -8.33
C PHE A 39 -3.73 -2.69 -8.54
N GLY A 40 -4.77 -1.93 -8.24
CA GLY A 40 -4.77 -0.46 -8.40
C GLY A 40 -4.31 -0.02 -9.79
N LEU A 41 -3.30 0.83 -9.83
CA LEU A 41 -2.68 1.31 -11.06
C LEU A 41 -1.54 0.41 -11.57
N ASN A 42 -1.13 -0.59 -10.80
CA ASN A 42 -0.03 -1.49 -11.15
C ASN A 42 -0.52 -2.70 -11.96
N ARG A 43 -0.34 -2.63 -13.29
CA ARG A 43 -0.60 -3.77 -14.19
C ARG A 43 0.51 -4.82 -14.10
N SER A 44 0.16 -6.10 -14.24
CA SER A 44 1.10 -7.24 -14.17
C SER A 44 0.60 -8.38 -15.08
N PRO A 45 1.49 -9.06 -15.84
CA PRO A 45 1.11 -10.12 -16.79
C PRO A 45 0.63 -11.43 -16.16
N GLY A 46 0.54 -11.51 -14.82
CA GLY A 46 0.08 -12.69 -14.08
C GLY A 46 1.22 -13.49 -13.45
N GLY A 47 0.86 -14.58 -12.77
CA GLY A 47 1.77 -15.41 -11.97
C GLY A 47 2.14 -14.73 -10.64
N TYR A 48 1.79 -15.38 -9.53
CA TYR A 48 2.07 -14.90 -8.17
C TYR A 48 2.46 -16.08 -7.29
N THR A 49 3.57 -15.93 -6.56
CA THR A 49 3.95 -16.81 -5.46
C THR A 49 4.56 -15.96 -4.35
N VAL A 50 4.61 -16.48 -3.12
CA VAL A 50 5.19 -15.78 -1.94
C VAL A 50 6.55 -16.35 -1.52
N ASP A 51 6.99 -17.38 -2.24
CA ASP A 51 8.18 -18.19 -2.05
C ASP A 51 9.42 -17.58 -2.72
#